data_AF-A0A2G6PSQ7-F1
#
_entry.id   AF-A0A2G6PSQ7-F1
#
_cell.length_a   1.000
_cell.length_b   1.000
_cell.length_c   1.000
_cell.angle_alpha   90.00
_cell.angle_beta   90.00
_cell.angle_gamma   90.00
#
_symmetry.space_group_name_H-M   'P 1'
#
loop_
_entity.id
_entity.type
_entity.pdbx_description
1 polymer ?
#
loop_
_entity_poly.entity_id
_entity_poly.type
_entity_poly.pdbx_seq_one_letter_code
_entity_poly.pdbx_strand_id
1 'polypeptide(L)'
;MALRHSFEKSGNFLFKHRGQIPLILFAIAVPAIFLTDNDYFLKSKMAYWILLGGSVLLTFFGQVIRSIAIAKSAKQTSGRNTWGHEAKALNQTGIYSTVRHPLYLGNFFIWIGIVCFVGNPWFALIVSLLFWLYYERIAFSEEVFLEREFGDEYIEWSLKTPAFIPSFKHYAKSEVRFSVKTLLRREYPGISAAIIGFLFVDFVRNWIYFGEPKWLVSHGVILFVALMISLVLRTLKHHTDVLREEDRS
;
A
#
# COMPACT_ATOMS: atom_id res chain seq x y z
N MET A 1 30.56 -11.50 4.00
CA MET A 1 29.26 -11.70 4.70
C MET A 1 28.39 -12.58 3.81
N ALA A 2 27.77 -13.64 4.34
CA ALA A 2 26.94 -14.53 3.53
C ALA A 2 25.71 -13.80 2.94
N LEU A 3 25.24 -14.25 1.78
CA LEU A 3 24.15 -13.61 1.03
C LEU A 3 22.88 -13.45 1.88
N ARG A 4 22.50 -14.48 2.64
CA ARG A 4 21.36 -14.46 3.59
C ARG A 4 21.44 -13.28 4.56
N HIS A 5 22.60 -13.07 5.18
CA HIS A 5 22.80 -11.96 6.12
C HIS A 5 22.75 -10.59 5.44
N SER A 6 23.25 -10.49 4.20
CA SER A 6 23.15 -9.25 3.41
C SER A 6 21.69 -8.90 3.06
N PHE A 7 20.90 -9.91 2.66
CA PHE A 7 19.47 -9.75 2.35
C PHE A 7 18.68 -9.37 3.60
N GLU A 8 18.92 -10.03 4.72
CA GLU A 8 18.29 -9.70 6.00
C GLU A 8 18.63 -8.27 6.46
N LYS A 9 19.91 -7.89 6.41
CA LYS A 9 20.38 -6.55 6.80
C LYS A 9 19.76 -5.45 5.93
N SER A 10 19.77 -5.63 4.61
CA SER A 10 19.17 -4.69 3.67
C SER A 10 17.64 -4.62 3.84
N GLY A 11 16.97 -5.76 4.01
CA GLY A 11 15.53 -5.83 4.30
C GLY A 11 15.13 -5.06 5.55
N ASN A 12 15.85 -5.26 6.67
CA ASN A 12 15.61 -4.53 7.90
C ASN A 12 15.83 -3.02 7.76
N PHE A 13 16.89 -2.61 7.04
CA PHE A 13 17.13 -1.20 6.73
C PHE A 13 15.98 -0.60 5.91
N LEU A 14 15.52 -1.31 4.88
CA LEU A 14 14.43 -0.89 4.00
C LEU A 14 13.08 -0.85 4.73
N PHE A 15 12.83 -1.80 5.63
CA PHE A 15 11.64 -1.81 6.48
C PHE A 15 11.60 -0.59 7.38
N LYS A 16 12.72 -0.23 8.01
CA LYS A 16 12.81 0.96 8.87
C LYS A 16 12.54 2.27 8.13
N HIS A 17 12.92 2.35 6.87
CA HIS A 17 12.76 3.54 6.02
C HIS A 17 11.60 3.43 5.01
N ARG A 18 10.67 2.51 5.23
CA ARG A 18 9.52 2.30 4.31
C ARG A 18 8.62 3.52 4.19
N GLY A 19 8.62 4.40 5.20
CA GLY A 19 7.80 5.62 5.22
C GLY A 19 8.29 6.73 4.27
N GLN A 20 9.57 6.74 3.90
CA GLN A 20 10.17 7.76 3.04
C GLN A 20 9.98 7.45 1.54
N ILE A 21 9.69 6.20 1.20
CA ILE A 21 9.60 5.73 -0.19
C ILE A 21 8.52 6.43 -1.02
N PRO A 22 7.33 6.75 -0.47
CA PRO A 22 6.36 7.54 -1.22
C PRO A 22 6.92 8.87 -1.70
N LEU A 23 7.76 9.52 -0.91
CA LEU A 23 8.38 10.77 -1.27
C LEU A 23 9.37 10.59 -2.42
N ILE A 24 10.17 9.52 -2.38
CA ILE A 24 11.10 9.18 -3.47
C ILE A 24 10.31 8.88 -4.76
N LEU A 25 9.23 8.10 -4.68
CA LEU A 25 8.39 7.81 -5.84
C LEU A 25 7.80 9.09 -6.44
N PHE A 26 7.25 9.98 -5.62
CA PHE A 26 6.68 11.23 -6.12
C PHE A 26 7.76 12.16 -6.70
N ALA A 27 8.96 12.17 -6.13
CA ALA A 27 10.09 12.92 -6.70
C ALA A 27 10.48 12.40 -8.09
N ILE A 28 10.55 11.08 -8.30
CA ILE A 28 10.86 10.51 -9.63
C ILE A 28 9.67 10.56 -10.60
N ALA A 29 8.44 10.69 -10.11
CA ALA A 29 7.26 10.89 -10.95
C ALA A 29 7.29 12.24 -11.68
N VAL A 30 7.86 13.30 -11.09
CA VAL A 30 7.95 14.62 -11.75
C VAL A 30 8.69 14.57 -13.10
N PRO A 31 9.95 14.09 -13.19
CA PRO A 31 10.63 13.97 -14.48
C PRO A 31 9.93 12.97 -15.40
N ALA A 32 9.31 11.90 -14.86
CA ALA A 32 8.54 10.98 -15.69
C ALA A 32 7.33 11.66 -16.35
N ILE A 33 6.57 12.48 -15.61
CA ILE A 33 5.44 13.26 -16.16
C ILE A 33 5.97 14.25 -17.20
N PHE A 34 7.09 14.93 -16.95
CA PHE A 34 7.71 15.86 -17.90
C PHE A 34 8.11 15.19 -19.22
N LEU A 35 8.65 13.97 -19.15
CA LEU A 35 9.07 13.19 -20.32
C LEU A 35 7.89 12.48 -21.02
N THR A 36 6.68 12.59 -20.49
CA THR A 36 5.49 11.93 -21.05
C THR A 36 4.70 12.91 -21.90
N ASP A 37 4.40 12.52 -23.14
CA ASP A 37 3.48 13.27 -23.99
C ASP A 37 2.05 13.15 -23.43
N ASN A 38 1.64 14.17 -22.67
CA ASN A 38 0.33 14.25 -22.05
C ASN A 38 -0.70 14.99 -22.91
N ASP A 39 -0.33 15.47 -24.12
CA ASP A 39 -1.25 16.22 -25.00
C ASP A 39 -2.50 15.41 -25.30
N TYR A 40 -2.34 14.11 -25.57
CA TYR A 40 -3.44 13.21 -25.86
C TYR A 40 -4.46 13.15 -24.73
N PHE A 41 -3.99 12.93 -23.49
CA PHE A 41 -4.86 12.82 -22.32
C PHE A 41 -5.49 14.17 -21.96
N LEU A 42 -4.78 15.29 -22.12
CA LEU A 42 -5.31 16.61 -21.75
C LEU A 42 -6.27 17.20 -22.79
N LYS A 43 -6.12 16.87 -24.08
CA LYS A 43 -7.04 17.29 -25.14
C LYS A 43 -8.28 16.40 -25.23
N SER A 44 -8.16 15.10 -24.95
CA SER A 44 -9.27 14.15 -25.00
C SER A 44 -9.84 13.85 -23.62
N LYS A 45 -11.01 14.44 -23.31
CA LYS A 45 -11.74 14.15 -22.06
C LYS A 45 -11.98 12.66 -21.87
N MET A 46 -12.33 11.94 -22.94
CA MET A 46 -12.56 10.50 -22.86
C MET A 46 -11.30 9.75 -22.44
N ALA A 47 -10.15 10.05 -23.07
CA ALA A 47 -8.89 9.42 -22.73
C ALA A 47 -8.46 9.72 -21.30
N TYR A 48 -8.63 10.96 -20.84
CA TYR A 48 -8.38 11.35 -19.45
C TYR A 48 -9.19 10.52 -18.47
N TRP A 49 -10.52 10.43 -18.67
CA TRP A 49 -11.40 9.70 -17.76
C TRP A 49 -11.17 8.20 -17.78
N ILE A 50 -10.79 7.62 -18.92
CA ILE A 50 -10.39 6.21 -19.01
C ILE A 50 -9.10 5.98 -18.20
N LEU A 51 -8.10 6.84 -18.37
CA LEU A 51 -6.84 6.74 -17.63
C LEU A 51 -7.07 6.89 -16.12
N LEU A 52 -7.75 7.96 -15.71
CA LEU A 52 -8.07 8.21 -14.31
C LEU A 52 -8.92 7.07 -13.72
N GLY A 53 -9.98 6.67 -14.41
CA GLY A 53 -10.88 5.61 -13.97
C GLY A 53 -10.17 4.27 -13.82
N GLY A 54 -9.38 3.86 -14.81
CA GLY A 54 -8.57 2.63 -14.74
C GLY A 54 -7.57 2.64 -13.58
N SER A 55 -6.87 3.77 -13.40
CA SER A 55 -5.94 3.95 -12.28
C SER A 55 -6.63 3.92 -10.92
N VAL A 56 -7.78 4.59 -10.77
CA VAL A 56 -8.57 4.59 -9.53
C VAL A 56 -9.10 3.18 -9.22
N LEU A 57 -9.56 2.44 -10.23
CA LEU A 57 -10.02 1.06 -10.06
C LEU A 57 -8.88 0.14 -9.58
N LEU A 58 -7.67 0.31 -10.12
CA LEU A 58 -6.51 -0.46 -9.70
C LEU A 58 -6.11 -0.13 -8.25
N THR A 59 -6.11 1.15 -7.89
CA THR A 59 -5.85 1.58 -6.51
C THR A 59 -6.93 1.07 -5.56
N PHE A 60 -8.20 1.13 -5.96
CA PHE A 60 -9.32 0.63 -5.17
C PHE A 60 -9.21 -0.88 -4.94
N PHE A 61 -8.84 -1.66 -5.97
CA PHE A 61 -8.60 -3.09 -5.84
C PHE A 61 -7.50 -3.39 -4.80
N GLY A 62 -6.39 -2.66 -4.84
CA GLY A 62 -5.34 -2.76 -3.82
C GLY A 62 -5.82 -2.40 -2.42
N GLN A 63 -6.63 -1.35 -2.31
CA GLN A 63 -7.23 -0.93 -1.04
C GLN A 63 -8.18 -1.99 -0.49
N VAL A 64 -8.94 -2.71 -1.32
CA VAL A 64 -9.80 -3.82 -0.89
C VAL A 64 -8.97 -4.96 -0.29
N ILE A 65 -7.91 -5.40 -0.97
CA ILE A 65 -6.99 -6.45 -0.47
C ILE A 65 -6.44 -6.06 0.90
N ARG A 66 -5.91 -4.84 1.00
CA ARG A 66 -5.31 -4.31 2.23
C ARG A 66 -6.34 -4.16 3.36
N SER A 67 -7.54 -3.70 3.03
CA SER A 67 -8.66 -3.56 3.97
C SER A 67 -9.10 -4.90 4.53
N ILE A 68 -9.19 -5.95 3.70
CA ILE A 68 -9.53 -7.31 4.15
C ILE A 68 -8.47 -7.84 5.13
N ALA A 69 -7.18 -7.68 4.80
CA ALA A 69 -6.09 -8.12 5.66
C ALA A 69 -6.09 -7.43 7.02
N ILE A 70 -6.37 -6.13 7.06
CA ILE A 70 -6.36 -5.33 8.29
C ILE A 70 -7.62 -5.55 9.12
N ALA A 71 -8.79 -5.52 8.51
CA ALA A 71 -10.08 -5.68 9.19
C ALA A 71 -10.25 -7.07 9.81
N LYS A 72 -9.53 -8.08 9.30
CA LYS A 72 -9.48 -9.44 9.84
C LYS A 72 -8.20 -9.76 10.61
N SER A 73 -7.39 -8.75 10.96
CA SER A 73 -6.21 -8.96 11.80
C SER A 73 -6.62 -9.15 13.27
N ALA A 74 -6.07 -10.18 13.91
CA ALA A 74 -6.21 -10.41 15.34
C ALA A 74 -5.20 -9.57 16.13
N LYS A 75 -5.35 -9.51 17.46
CA LYS A 75 -4.38 -8.87 18.34
C LYS A 75 -3.00 -9.52 18.19
N GLN A 76 -1.93 -8.72 18.24
CA GLN A 76 -0.54 -9.16 18.31
C GLN A 76 0.00 -9.92 17.07
N THR A 77 -0.73 -9.98 15.96
CA THR A 77 -0.22 -10.62 14.73
C THR A 77 0.70 -9.70 13.91
N SER A 78 0.79 -8.42 14.25
CA SER A 78 1.66 -7.44 13.60
C SER A 78 1.82 -6.19 14.47
N GLY A 79 3.05 -5.75 14.70
CA GLY A 79 3.35 -4.43 15.27
C GLY A 79 3.42 -3.34 14.18
N ARG A 80 3.17 -2.08 14.56
CA ARG A 80 3.34 -0.91 13.67
C ARG A 80 4.69 -0.21 13.85
N ASN A 81 5.57 -0.77 14.67
CA ASN A 81 6.86 -0.17 14.93
C ASN A 81 7.74 -0.17 13.67
N THR A 82 8.59 0.85 13.55
CA THR A 82 9.52 0.99 12.42
C THR A 82 10.90 0.43 12.74
N TRP A 83 11.15 0.04 13.99
CA TRP A 83 12.48 -0.36 14.47
C TRP A 83 12.75 -1.86 14.33
N GLY A 84 11.71 -2.67 14.14
CA GLY A 84 11.82 -4.11 13.95
C GLY A 84 10.47 -4.75 13.64
N HIS A 85 10.52 -6.00 13.19
CA HIS A 85 9.34 -6.85 13.03
C HIS A 85 8.84 -7.29 14.42
N GLU A 86 7.52 -7.37 14.59
CA GLU A 86 6.90 -7.73 15.86
C GLU A 86 5.64 -8.55 15.59
N ALA A 87 5.58 -9.76 16.14
CA ALA A 87 4.40 -10.62 16.16
C ALA A 87 4.50 -11.55 17.37
N LYS A 88 3.37 -11.78 18.06
CA LYS A 88 3.24 -12.79 19.13
C LYS A 88 2.34 -13.95 18.73
N ALA A 89 1.71 -13.85 17.56
CA ALA A 89 0.88 -14.89 16.97
C ALA A 89 1.02 -14.84 15.44
N LEU A 90 1.09 -16.01 14.81
CA LEU A 90 1.19 -16.14 13.37
C LEU A 90 -0.21 -16.11 12.72
N ASN A 91 -0.40 -15.29 11.69
CA ASN A 91 -1.68 -15.24 10.97
C ASN A 91 -1.65 -16.21 9.78
N GLN A 92 -2.44 -17.27 9.84
CA GLN A 92 -2.46 -18.34 8.84
C GLN A 92 -3.83 -18.50 8.15
N THR A 93 -4.84 -17.74 8.56
CA THR A 93 -6.23 -17.93 8.12
C THR A 93 -6.76 -16.76 7.29
N GLY A 94 -7.88 -16.96 6.62
CA GLY A 94 -8.49 -15.95 5.76
C GLY A 94 -7.56 -15.59 4.60
N ILE A 95 -7.30 -14.29 4.39
CA ILE A 95 -6.45 -13.86 3.28
C ILE A 95 -5.00 -14.36 3.42
N TYR A 96 -4.51 -14.56 4.65
CA TYR A 96 -3.18 -15.12 4.90
C TYR A 96 -3.08 -16.63 4.62
N SER A 97 -4.20 -17.33 4.41
CA SER A 97 -4.18 -18.70 3.87
C SER A 97 -4.04 -18.75 2.35
N THR A 98 -4.16 -17.59 1.68
CA THR A 98 -4.12 -17.49 0.21
C THR A 98 -2.80 -16.93 -0.31
N VAL A 99 -2.18 -16.02 0.45
CA VAL A 99 -0.92 -15.37 0.11
C VAL A 99 -0.24 -14.94 1.41
N ARG A 100 1.09 -15.08 1.50
CA ARG A 100 1.85 -14.75 2.72
C ARG A 100 1.90 -13.25 2.99
N HIS A 101 1.98 -12.44 1.93
CA HIS A 101 2.18 -10.98 2.03
C HIS A 101 1.01 -10.15 1.44
N PRO A 102 -0.23 -10.30 1.95
CA PRO A 102 -1.40 -9.63 1.37
C PRO A 102 -1.33 -8.10 1.48
N LEU A 103 -0.68 -7.57 2.52
CA LEU A 103 -0.48 -6.13 2.68
C LEU A 103 0.47 -5.56 1.61
N TYR A 104 1.49 -6.32 1.21
CA TYR A 104 2.43 -5.90 0.17
C TYR A 104 1.78 -5.99 -1.20
N LEU A 105 0.97 -7.02 -1.45
CA LEU A 105 0.16 -7.13 -2.65
C LEU A 105 -0.86 -5.98 -2.77
N GLY A 106 -1.57 -5.67 -1.68
CA GLY A 106 -2.50 -4.53 -1.66
C GLY A 106 -1.79 -3.20 -1.90
N ASN A 107 -0.63 -3.00 -1.27
CA ASN A 107 0.21 -1.83 -1.54
C ASN A 107 0.55 -1.76 -3.02
N PHE A 108 1.08 -2.83 -3.63
CA PHE A 108 1.49 -2.84 -5.04
C PHE A 108 0.41 -2.23 -5.93
N PHE A 109 -0.84 -2.70 -5.80
CA PHE A 109 -1.97 -2.20 -6.58
C PHE A 109 -2.34 -0.75 -6.28
N ILE A 110 -2.26 -0.30 -5.02
CA ILE A 110 -2.45 1.11 -4.65
C ILE A 110 -1.43 1.98 -5.38
N TRP A 111 -0.14 1.62 -5.30
CA TRP A 111 0.95 2.37 -5.90
C TRP A 111 0.91 2.35 -7.42
N ILE A 112 0.72 1.18 -8.03
CA ILE A 112 0.72 1.06 -9.48
C ILE A 112 -0.49 1.75 -10.10
N GLY A 113 -1.63 1.87 -9.41
CA GLY A 113 -2.75 2.69 -9.86
C GLY A 113 -2.38 4.17 -10.00
N ILE A 114 -1.74 4.76 -8.98
CA ILE A 114 -1.26 6.15 -9.01
C ILE A 114 -0.19 6.34 -10.10
N VAL A 115 0.73 5.38 -10.23
CA VAL A 115 1.81 5.42 -11.23
C VAL A 115 1.26 5.30 -12.65
N CYS A 116 0.30 4.42 -12.90
CA CYS A 116 -0.39 4.33 -14.18
C CYS A 116 -1.07 5.65 -14.55
N PHE A 117 -1.52 6.43 -13.56
CA PHE A 117 -2.15 7.72 -13.81
C PHE A 117 -1.17 8.76 -14.35
N VAL A 118 0.15 8.54 -14.28
CA VAL A 118 1.15 9.35 -15.01
C VAL A 118 0.98 9.24 -16.53
N GLY A 119 0.40 8.14 -17.03
CA GLY A 119 0.17 7.92 -18.47
C GLY A 119 1.39 7.38 -19.21
N ASN A 120 2.42 6.91 -18.49
CA ASN A 120 3.66 6.39 -19.08
C ASN A 120 3.84 4.90 -18.75
N PRO A 121 3.69 4.00 -19.74
CA PRO A 121 3.79 2.55 -19.51
C PRO A 121 5.21 2.10 -19.11
N TRP A 122 6.26 2.78 -19.60
CA TRP A 122 7.64 2.46 -19.22
C TRP A 122 7.93 2.84 -17.77
N PHE A 123 7.41 4.00 -17.33
CA PHE A 123 7.50 4.39 -15.93
C PHE A 123 6.76 3.40 -15.03
N ALA A 124 5.56 2.96 -15.42
CA ALA A 124 4.81 1.93 -14.71
C ALA A 124 5.57 0.60 -14.60
N LEU A 125 6.22 0.17 -15.69
CA LEU A 125 7.05 -1.04 -15.70
C LEU A 125 8.25 -0.92 -14.76
N ILE A 126 9.02 0.18 -14.86
CA ILE A 126 10.20 0.43 -14.03
C ILE A 126 9.82 0.47 -12.55
N VAL A 127 8.78 1.22 -12.19
CA VAL A 127 8.31 1.30 -10.80
C VAL A 127 7.82 -0.06 -10.30
N SER A 128 7.17 -0.85 -11.15
CA SER A 128 6.76 -2.21 -10.77
C SER A 128 7.95 -3.11 -10.44
N LEU A 129 9.00 -3.07 -11.26
CA LEU A 129 10.23 -3.84 -11.01
C LEU A 129 10.93 -3.37 -9.74
N LEU A 130 11.08 -2.06 -9.56
CA LEU A 130 11.67 -1.47 -8.35
C LEU A 130 10.88 -1.82 -7.09
N PHE A 131 9.54 -1.81 -7.18
CA PHE A 131 8.66 -2.21 -6.08
C PHE A 131 8.95 -3.65 -5.67
N TRP A 132 8.98 -4.60 -6.61
CA TRP A 132 9.19 -6.00 -6.29
C TRP A 132 10.60 -6.28 -5.77
N LEU A 133 11.63 -5.67 -6.35
CA LEU A 133 13.00 -5.77 -5.83
C LEU A 133 13.10 -5.23 -4.40
N TYR A 134 12.40 -4.14 -4.08
CA TYR A 134 12.39 -3.55 -2.75
C TYR A 134 11.60 -4.40 -1.73
N TYR A 135 10.35 -4.76 -2.06
CA TYR A 135 9.48 -5.51 -1.17
C TYR A 135 9.95 -6.94 -0.96
N GLU A 136 10.66 -7.56 -1.92
CA GLU A 136 11.32 -8.85 -1.74
C GLU A 136 12.29 -8.79 -0.54
N ARG A 137 13.07 -7.72 -0.41
CA ARG A 137 14.03 -7.59 0.71
C ARG A 137 13.33 -7.48 2.04
N ILE A 138 12.25 -6.71 2.10
CA ILE A 138 11.46 -6.57 3.33
C ILE A 138 10.80 -7.89 3.68
N ALA A 139 10.10 -8.50 2.74
CA ALA A 139 9.47 -9.80 2.90
C ALA A 139 10.49 -10.84 3.38
N PHE A 140 11.68 -10.88 2.77
CA PHE A 140 12.75 -11.77 3.21
C PHE A 140 13.14 -11.56 4.68
N SER A 141 13.36 -10.30 5.10
CA SER A 141 13.70 -10.01 6.51
C SER A 141 12.56 -10.33 7.47
N GLU A 142 11.32 -10.14 7.05
CA GLU A 142 10.12 -10.50 7.82
C GLU A 142 9.98 -12.01 7.95
N GLU A 143 10.17 -12.76 6.86
CA GLU A 143 10.13 -14.22 6.86
C GLU A 143 11.22 -14.83 7.73
N VAL A 144 12.44 -14.27 7.72
CA VAL A 144 13.52 -14.69 8.63
C VAL A 144 13.15 -14.41 10.10
N PHE A 145 12.47 -13.30 10.38
CA PHE A 145 11.95 -13.03 11.72
C PHE A 145 10.86 -14.04 12.12
N LEU A 146 9.87 -14.28 11.25
CA LEU A 146 8.79 -15.22 11.51
C LEU A 146 9.29 -16.66 11.69
N GLU A 147 10.28 -17.09 10.90
CA GLU A 147 10.95 -18.39 11.05
C GLU A 147 11.62 -18.51 12.43
N ARG A 148 12.29 -17.44 12.90
CA ARG A 148 12.93 -17.43 14.23
C ARG A 148 11.92 -17.46 15.37
N GLU A 149 10.82 -16.74 15.26
CA GLU A 149 9.81 -16.62 16.33
C GLU A 149 8.88 -17.85 16.41
N PHE A 150 8.52 -18.44 15.27
CA PHE A 150 7.48 -19.49 15.21
C PHE A 150 8.01 -20.86 14.73
N GLY A 151 9.26 -20.95 14.27
CA GLY A 151 9.90 -22.22 13.91
C GLY A 151 9.11 -23.03 12.89
N ASP A 152 8.87 -24.31 13.22
CA ASP A 152 8.19 -25.27 12.35
C ASP A 152 6.76 -24.83 11.98
N GLU A 153 6.05 -24.12 12.86
CA GLU A 153 4.70 -23.62 12.58
C GLU A 153 4.69 -22.68 11.37
N TYR A 154 5.69 -21.78 11.29
CA TYR A 154 5.86 -20.91 10.13
C TYR A 154 6.27 -21.68 8.88
N ILE A 155 7.22 -22.62 9.02
CA ILE A 155 7.74 -23.41 7.90
C ILE A 155 6.60 -24.20 7.24
N GLU A 156 5.82 -24.94 8.02
CA GLU A 156 4.70 -25.75 7.51
C GLU A 156 3.62 -24.92 6.80
N TRP A 157 3.29 -23.75 7.35
CA TRP A 157 2.33 -22.83 6.71
C TRP A 157 2.90 -22.22 5.42
N SER A 158 4.19 -21.83 5.43
CA SER A 158 4.83 -21.19 4.29
C SER A 158 5.00 -22.10 3.08
N LEU A 159 5.18 -23.42 3.31
CA LEU A 159 5.25 -24.42 2.25
C LEU A 159 3.94 -24.57 1.48
N LYS A 160 2.80 -24.27 2.12
CA LYS A 160 1.45 -24.38 1.54
C LYS A 160 0.95 -23.07 0.93
N THR A 161 1.56 -21.93 1.30
CA THR A 161 1.06 -20.59 1.00
C THR A 161 2.05 -19.81 0.14
N PRO A 162 1.66 -19.39 -1.09
CA PRO A 162 2.56 -18.64 -1.97
C PRO A 162 2.89 -17.24 -1.41
N ALA A 163 4.06 -16.72 -1.76
CA ALA A 163 4.52 -15.40 -1.26
C ALA A 163 3.66 -14.24 -1.75
N PHE A 164 3.36 -14.19 -3.06
CA PHE A 164 2.80 -12.99 -3.71
C PHE A 164 1.64 -13.25 -4.67
N ILE A 165 1.58 -14.40 -5.34
CA ILE A 165 0.47 -14.77 -6.23
C ILE A 165 -0.54 -15.59 -5.42
N PRO A 166 -1.75 -15.09 -5.16
CA PRO A 166 -2.71 -15.80 -4.31
C PRO A 166 -3.10 -17.17 -4.87
N SER A 167 -3.20 -18.16 -3.99
CA SER A 167 -3.73 -19.49 -4.30
C SER A 167 -4.80 -19.85 -3.29
N PHE A 168 -5.98 -20.26 -3.76
CA PHE A 168 -7.10 -20.65 -2.89
C PHE A 168 -7.11 -22.15 -2.55
N LYS A 169 -6.08 -22.90 -2.98
CA LYS A 169 -6.00 -24.36 -2.83
C LYS A 169 -6.05 -24.83 -1.36
N HIS A 170 -5.46 -24.06 -0.46
CA HIS A 170 -5.36 -24.37 0.97
C HIS A 170 -6.12 -23.34 1.83
N TYR A 171 -7.23 -22.81 1.31
CA TYR A 171 -7.99 -21.79 2.02
C TYR A 171 -8.47 -22.29 3.39
N ALA A 172 -8.07 -21.57 4.43
CA ALA A 172 -8.50 -21.79 5.80
C ALA A 172 -9.40 -20.63 6.23
N LYS A 173 -10.64 -20.92 6.65
CA LYS A 173 -11.56 -19.88 7.13
C LYS A 173 -11.00 -19.24 8.39
N SER A 174 -11.09 -17.91 8.47
CA SER A 174 -10.72 -17.17 9.67
C SER A 174 -11.93 -17.00 10.58
N GLU A 175 -11.77 -17.32 11.86
CA GLU A 175 -12.75 -17.05 12.93
C GLU A 175 -12.85 -15.55 13.27
N VAL A 176 -11.84 -14.78 12.86
CA VAL A 176 -11.79 -13.33 13.08
C VAL A 176 -12.80 -12.63 12.15
N ARG A 177 -13.82 -12.02 12.76
CA ARG A 177 -14.84 -11.25 12.03
C ARG A 177 -14.24 -9.97 11.43
N PHE A 178 -14.80 -9.51 10.32
CA PHE A 178 -14.42 -8.23 9.71
C PHE A 178 -14.81 -7.07 10.63
N SER A 179 -13.85 -6.21 11.00
CA SER A 179 -14.12 -5.01 11.78
C SER A 179 -13.95 -3.72 10.97
N VAL A 180 -15.06 -2.99 10.82
CA VAL A 180 -15.08 -1.64 10.23
C VAL A 180 -14.34 -0.63 11.12
N LYS A 181 -14.41 -0.78 12.45
CA LYS A 181 -13.73 0.12 13.39
C LYS A 181 -12.22 0.02 13.24
N THR A 182 -11.68 -1.20 13.26
CA THR A 182 -10.26 -1.47 13.01
C THR A 182 -9.82 -0.93 11.65
N LEU A 183 -10.66 -1.11 10.61
CA LEU A 183 -10.39 -0.59 9.28
C LEU A 183 -10.26 0.94 9.28
N LEU A 184 -11.30 1.65 9.75
CA LEU A 184 -11.31 3.12 9.79
C LEU A 184 -10.16 3.67 10.63
N ARG A 185 -9.84 3.03 11.77
CA ARG A 185 -8.73 3.41 12.64
C ARG A 185 -7.37 3.30 11.96
N ARG A 186 -7.18 2.29 11.11
CA ARG A 186 -5.85 1.93 10.60
C ARG A 186 -5.57 2.41 9.19
N GLU A 187 -6.60 2.53 8.35
CA GLU A 187 -6.45 2.76 6.91
C GLU A 187 -6.67 4.21 6.46
N TYR A 188 -7.23 5.09 7.29
CA TYR A 188 -7.39 6.50 6.93
C TYR A 188 -6.09 7.16 6.42
N PRO A 189 -4.88 6.92 6.99
CA PRO A 189 -3.67 7.57 6.46
C PRO A 189 -3.30 7.07 5.06
N GLY A 190 -3.54 5.78 4.78
CA GLY A 190 -3.22 5.17 3.48
C GLY A 190 -4.16 5.67 2.38
N ILE A 191 -5.46 5.73 2.67
CA ILE A 191 -6.47 6.27 1.75
C ILE A 191 -6.17 7.73 1.43
N SER A 192 -5.86 8.55 2.44
CA SER A 192 -5.54 9.96 2.23
C SER A 192 -4.25 10.15 1.44
N ALA A 193 -3.22 9.34 1.68
CA ALA A 193 -1.99 9.36 0.89
C ALA A 193 -2.25 9.00 -0.58
N ALA A 194 -3.14 8.04 -0.85
CA ALA A 194 -3.52 7.69 -2.22
C ALA A 194 -4.23 8.84 -2.94
N ILE A 195 -5.20 9.48 -2.29
CA ILE A 195 -5.91 10.66 -2.83
C ILE A 195 -4.92 11.78 -3.12
N ILE A 196 -4.05 12.10 -2.17
CA ILE A 196 -2.99 13.13 -2.36
C ILE A 196 -2.08 12.75 -3.53
N GLY A 197 -1.74 11.47 -3.70
CA GLY A 197 -0.94 10.99 -4.83
C GLY A 197 -1.60 11.24 -6.18
N PHE A 198 -2.90 10.99 -6.32
CA PHE A 198 -3.65 11.30 -7.55
C PHE A 198 -3.69 12.80 -7.82
N LEU A 199 -3.99 13.61 -6.79
CA LEU A 199 -4.01 15.06 -6.91
C LEU A 199 -2.63 15.62 -7.27
N PHE A 200 -1.56 15.06 -6.72
CA PHE A 200 -0.19 15.43 -7.04
C PHE A 200 0.14 15.17 -8.51
N VAL A 201 -0.15 13.97 -9.02
CA VAL A 201 0.10 13.64 -10.43
C VAL A 201 -0.71 14.54 -11.36
N ASP A 202 -1.99 14.78 -11.06
CA ASP A 202 -2.83 15.65 -11.90
C ASP A 202 -2.34 17.10 -11.87
N PHE A 203 -2.01 17.62 -10.69
CA PHE A 203 -1.47 18.97 -10.53
C PHE A 203 -0.17 19.16 -11.32
N VAL A 204 0.80 18.25 -11.16
CA VAL A 204 2.09 18.31 -11.87
C VAL A 204 1.90 18.20 -13.37
N ARG A 205 1.03 17.31 -13.85
CA ARG A 205 0.66 17.19 -15.27
C ARG A 205 0.13 18.52 -15.82
N ASN A 206 -0.85 19.12 -15.15
CA ASN A 206 -1.46 20.38 -15.59
C ASN A 206 -0.43 21.52 -15.56
N TRP A 207 0.40 21.60 -14.52
CA TRP A 207 1.45 22.60 -14.45
C TRP A 207 2.42 22.49 -15.63
N ILE A 208 2.97 21.29 -15.88
CA ILE A 208 3.91 21.08 -16.99
C ILE A 208 3.28 21.44 -18.34
N TYR A 209 2.02 21.03 -18.57
CA TYR A 209 1.34 21.28 -19.83
C TYR A 209 1.05 22.76 -20.09
N PHE A 210 0.58 23.49 -19.08
CA PHE A 210 0.23 24.90 -19.24
C PHE A 210 1.42 25.86 -19.03
N GLY A 211 2.56 25.36 -18.55
CA GLY A 211 3.75 26.17 -18.24
C GLY A 211 3.64 27.00 -16.95
N GLU A 212 2.49 26.95 -16.27
CA GLU A 212 2.22 27.68 -15.02
C GLU A 212 1.42 26.80 -14.05
N PRO A 213 1.57 26.97 -12.72
CA PRO A 213 0.78 26.22 -11.74
C PRO A 213 -0.72 26.47 -11.90
N LYS A 214 -1.48 25.45 -12.30
CA LYS A 214 -2.95 25.52 -12.39
C LYS A 214 -3.64 24.61 -11.38
N TRP A 215 -4.29 25.23 -10.40
CA TRP A 215 -5.14 24.54 -9.44
C TRP A 215 -6.59 24.52 -9.92
N LEU A 216 -7.09 23.35 -10.31
CA LEU A 216 -8.53 23.20 -10.54
C LEU A 216 -9.28 23.25 -9.21
N VAL A 217 -10.47 23.87 -9.19
CA VAL A 217 -11.35 23.93 -8.01
C VAL A 217 -11.64 22.54 -7.45
N SER A 218 -11.77 21.53 -8.32
CA SER A 218 -11.93 20.13 -7.94
C SER A 218 -10.79 19.61 -7.06
N HIS A 219 -9.54 20.01 -7.30
CA HIS A 219 -8.42 19.62 -6.45
C HIS A 219 -8.60 20.13 -5.03
N GLY A 220 -8.96 21.41 -4.89
CA GLY A 220 -9.20 22.03 -3.59
C GLY A 220 -10.33 21.35 -2.81
N VAL A 221 -11.45 21.06 -3.49
CA VAL A 221 -12.60 20.38 -2.89
C VAL A 221 -12.24 18.95 -2.45
N ILE A 222 -11.61 18.17 -3.32
CA ILE A 222 -11.22 16.78 -3.01
C ILE A 222 -10.22 16.75 -1.85
N LEU A 223 -9.21 17.62 -1.88
CA LEU A 223 -8.21 17.71 -0.82
C LEU A 223 -8.85 18.11 0.50
N PHE A 224 -9.73 19.12 0.49
CA PHE A 224 -10.44 19.56 1.69
C PHE A 224 -11.28 18.42 2.30
N VAL A 225 -12.09 17.74 1.49
CA VAL A 225 -12.91 16.60 1.96
C VAL A 225 -12.02 15.48 2.53
N ALA A 226 -10.94 15.11 1.84
CA ALA A 226 -10.02 14.08 2.31
C ALA A 226 -9.34 14.47 3.65
N LEU A 227 -8.92 15.73 3.80
CA LEU A 227 -8.33 16.24 5.03
C LEU A 227 -9.35 16.29 6.17
N MET A 228 -10.59 16.69 5.91
CA MET A 228 -11.65 16.71 6.92
C MET A 228 -11.98 15.29 7.42
N ILE A 229 -12.14 14.32 6.52
CA ILE A 229 -12.33 12.91 6.90
C ILE A 229 -11.14 12.39 7.71
N SER A 230 -9.92 12.71 7.26
CA SER A 230 -8.68 12.31 7.95
C SER A 230 -8.60 12.91 9.35
N LEU A 231 -8.97 14.18 9.51
CA LEU A 231 -8.98 14.89 10.77
C LEU A 231 -9.99 14.25 11.72
N VAL A 232 -11.22 13.99 11.26
CA VAL A 232 -12.25 13.32 12.06
C VAL A 232 -11.76 11.94 12.51
N LEU A 233 -11.28 11.09 11.60
CA LEU A 233 -10.81 9.74 11.93
C LEU A 233 -9.58 9.75 12.85
N ARG A 234 -8.65 10.70 12.64
CA ARG A 234 -7.50 10.91 13.53
C ARG A 234 -7.94 11.34 14.93
N THR A 235 -8.89 12.27 15.02
CA THR A 235 -9.43 12.73 16.31
C THR A 235 -10.12 11.59 17.04
N LEU A 236 -11.01 10.85 16.37
CA LEU A 236 -11.68 9.68 16.93
C LEU A 236 -10.67 8.64 17.43
N LYS A 237 -9.60 8.38 16.68
CA LYS A 237 -8.56 7.42 17.05
C LYS A 237 -7.77 7.83 18.30
N HIS A 238 -7.44 9.11 18.46
CA HIS A 238 -6.51 9.58 19.49
C HIS A 238 -7.18 10.18 20.72
N HIS A 239 -8.43 10.62 20.63
CA HIS A 239 -9.12 11.35 21.69
C HIS A 239 -10.43 10.69 22.14
N THR A 240 -10.81 9.53 21.59
CA THR A 240 -12.04 8.82 21.96
C THR A 240 -11.82 7.30 21.96
N ASP A 241 -12.73 6.55 22.61
CA ASP A 241 -12.76 5.08 22.53
C ASP A 241 -13.68 4.55 21.40
N VAL A 242 -14.26 5.42 20.55
CA VAL A 242 -15.25 5.04 19.52
C VAL A 242 -14.72 3.96 18.58
N LEU A 243 -13.45 4.07 18.18
CA LEU A 243 -12.76 3.16 17.26
C LEU A 243 -11.91 2.10 17.99
N ARG A 244 -11.99 1.99 19.31
CA ARG A 244 -11.20 1.04 20.10
C ARG A 244 -11.88 -0.33 20.15
N GLU A 245 -11.07 -1.37 20.02
CA GLU A 245 -11.45 -2.78 20.15
C GLU A 245 -10.33 -3.51 20.90
N GLU A 246 -10.65 -4.19 22.01
CA GLU A 246 -9.64 -4.76 22.93
C GLU A 246 -9.02 -6.07 22.41
N ASP A 247 -9.76 -6.79 21.57
CA ASP A 247 -9.39 -8.04 20.91
C ASP A 247 -8.65 -7.83 19.58
N ARG A 248 -8.45 -6.57 19.16
CA ARG A 248 -7.88 -6.21 17.84
C ARG A 248 -6.60 -5.39 17.91
N SER A 249 -5.72 -5.62 16.93
CA SER A 249 -4.50 -4.85 16.69
C SER A 249 -4.77 -3.45 16.16
#